data_AF-A0A8H5RV37-F1
#
_entry.id   AF-A0A8H5RV37-F1
#
_cell.length_a   1.000
_cell.length_b   1.000
_cell.length_c   1.000
_cell.angle_alpha   90.00
_cell.angle_beta   90.00
_cell.angle_gamma   90.00
#
_symmetry.space_group_name_H-M   'P 1'
#
loop_
_entity.id
_entity.type
_entity.pdbx_description
1 polymer ?
#
loop_
_entity_poly.entity_id
_entity_poly.type
_entity_poly.pdbx_seq_one_letter_code
_entity_poly.pdbx_strand_id
1 'polypeptide(L)'
;MRAWLEQGVDREESDGLWNSDRWQFGDWLDPTAPPDQPGYSRTDSVMVADAYLVHVTTVFAKVCRLLNKLDLADKYDAEVLRLRSVFQDRYITPGGNFMANTQTGIALAVCFSLYRDGEQESQDITSAAKALSRLVRAVQFKIGTGFAGTPLITHALTQTAQSELAYRMLC
;
A
#
# COMPACT_ATOMS: atom_id res chain seq x y z
N MET A 1 -14.15 2.41 13.12
CA MET A 1 -12.86 3.01 12.72
C MET A 1 -12.06 3.46 13.93
N ARG A 2 -12.52 4.44 14.74
CA ARG A 2 -11.76 4.92 15.93
C ARG A 2 -11.28 3.82 16.88
N ALA A 3 -12.19 2.99 17.40
CA ALA A 3 -11.82 1.94 18.36
C ALA A 3 -10.80 0.94 17.77
N TRP A 4 -10.90 0.64 16.48
CA TRP A 4 -9.90 -0.19 15.79
C TRP A 4 -8.53 0.51 15.73
N LEU A 5 -8.47 1.79 15.37
CA LEU A 5 -7.21 2.56 15.31
C LEU A 5 -6.55 2.76 16.69
N GLU A 6 -7.36 2.88 17.75
CA GLU A 6 -6.89 3.18 19.12
C GLU A 6 -6.63 1.92 19.96
N GLN A 7 -7.29 0.79 19.66
CA GLN A 7 -7.27 -0.40 20.53
C GLN A 7 -7.17 -1.72 19.77
N GLY A 8 -7.54 -1.76 18.48
CA GLY A 8 -7.63 -2.99 17.70
C GLY A 8 -6.37 -3.32 16.91
N VAL A 9 -5.58 -2.30 16.55
CA VAL A 9 -4.28 -2.48 15.89
C VAL A 9 -3.20 -2.63 16.95
N ASP A 10 -2.45 -3.73 16.87
CA ASP A 10 -1.25 -3.90 17.69
C ASP A 10 -0.07 -3.21 17.01
N ARG A 11 0.40 -2.12 17.62
CA ARG A 11 1.40 -1.22 17.04
C ARG A 11 2.74 -1.40 17.70
N GLU A 12 3.81 -1.24 16.94
CA GLU A 12 5.14 -1.02 17.51
C GLU A 12 5.17 0.27 18.34
N GLU A 13 5.69 0.20 19.56
CA GLU A 13 5.83 1.39 20.40
C GLU A 13 6.84 2.38 19.82
N SER A 14 7.82 1.88 19.06
CA SER A 14 8.93 2.68 18.53
C SER A 14 8.50 3.64 17.42
N ASP A 15 7.57 3.23 16.55
CA ASP A 15 7.22 4.00 15.36
C ASP A 15 5.71 4.04 15.04
N GLY A 16 4.89 3.28 15.76
CA GLY A 16 3.44 3.28 15.66
C GLY A 16 2.86 2.62 14.41
N LEU A 17 3.69 1.98 13.58
CA LEU A 17 3.27 1.04 12.53
C LEU A 17 2.87 -0.30 13.14
N TRP A 18 2.47 -1.29 12.33
CA TRP A 18 2.13 -2.61 12.84
C TRP A 18 3.32 -3.29 13.50
N ASN A 19 3.03 -4.01 14.59
CA ASN A 19 3.98 -4.91 15.22
C ASN A 19 4.41 -6.01 14.24
N SER A 20 5.72 -6.11 13.97
CA SER A 20 6.26 -7.03 12.97
C SER A 20 6.23 -8.50 13.40
N ASP A 21 6.10 -8.76 14.69
CA ASP A 21 5.96 -10.11 15.25
C ASP A 21 4.51 -10.62 15.17
N ARG A 22 3.56 -9.78 14.71
CA ARG A 22 2.17 -10.18 14.54
C ARG A 22 1.91 -10.80 13.18
N TRP A 23 1.27 -11.95 13.24
CA TRP A 23 0.82 -12.66 12.05
C TRP A 23 -0.25 -11.88 11.29
N GLN A 24 -0.11 -11.83 9.97
CA GLN A 24 -1.03 -11.16 9.04
C GLN A 24 -1.36 -12.08 7.87
N PHE A 25 -2.57 -11.92 7.32
CA PHE A 25 -2.97 -12.64 6.10
C PHE A 25 -2.20 -12.19 4.85
N GLY A 26 -1.67 -10.95 4.86
CA GLY A 26 -0.94 -10.37 3.74
C GLY A 26 -1.77 -10.30 2.46
N ASP A 27 -1.13 -10.54 1.32
CA ASP A 27 -1.78 -10.59 0.02
C ASP A 27 -2.32 -12.00 -0.27
N TRP A 28 -3.31 -12.41 0.52
CA TRP A 28 -3.87 -13.75 0.53
C TRP A 28 -4.27 -14.25 -0.87
N LEU A 29 -3.95 -15.50 -1.19
CA LEU A 29 -4.15 -16.13 -2.50
C LEU A 29 -3.39 -15.44 -3.65
N ASP A 30 -2.21 -14.88 -3.35
CA ASP A 30 -1.20 -14.61 -4.38
C ASP A 30 -0.99 -15.87 -5.25
N PRO A 31 -1.07 -15.78 -6.59
CA PRO A 31 -0.92 -16.93 -7.50
C PRO A 31 0.38 -17.72 -7.36
N THR A 32 1.39 -17.14 -6.70
CA THR A 32 2.68 -17.78 -6.43
C THR A 32 2.76 -18.44 -5.05
N ALA A 33 1.77 -18.26 -4.18
CA ALA A 33 1.69 -18.92 -2.89
C ALA A 33 1.42 -20.44 -3.08
N PRO A 34 2.00 -21.31 -2.22
CA PRO A 34 1.68 -22.73 -2.23
C PRO A 34 0.18 -22.98 -1.98
N PRO A 35 -0.45 -23.97 -2.65
CA PRO A 35 -1.89 -24.22 -2.50
C PRO A 35 -2.33 -24.54 -1.06
N ASP A 36 -1.45 -25.13 -0.26
CA ASP A 36 -1.66 -25.46 1.16
C ASP A 36 -1.29 -24.30 2.10
N GLN A 37 -0.66 -23.24 1.59
CA GLN A 37 -0.21 -22.07 2.36
C GLN A 37 -0.59 -20.76 1.65
N PRO A 38 -1.90 -20.47 1.48
CA PRO A 38 -2.39 -19.31 0.73
C PRO A 38 -2.00 -17.94 1.31
N GLY A 39 -1.50 -17.88 2.54
CA GLY A 39 -0.96 -16.66 3.15
C GLY A 39 0.54 -16.44 2.92
N TYR A 40 1.24 -17.41 2.33
CA TYR A 40 2.66 -17.29 2.01
C TYR A 40 2.85 -16.54 0.68
N SER A 41 2.35 -15.31 0.64
CA SER A 41 2.42 -14.41 -0.53
C SER A 41 3.82 -13.85 -0.72
N ARG A 42 4.16 -13.42 -1.94
CA ARG A 42 5.46 -12.77 -2.22
C ARG A 42 5.59 -11.38 -1.61
N THR A 43 4.46 -10.73 -1.37
CA THR A 43 4.42 -9.41 -0.76
C THR A 43 4.50 -9.58 0.76
N ASP A 44 5.42 -8.86 1.39
CA ASP A 44 5.57 -8.89 2.84
C ASP A 44 4.26 -8.52 3.55
N SER A 45 3.83 -9.39 4.45
CA SER A 45 2.50 -9.30 5.07
C SER A 45 2.39 -8.13 6.05
N VAL A 46 3.48 -7.75 6.72
CA VAL A 46 3.56 -6.60 7.61
C VAL A 46 3.53 -5.30 6.81
N MET A 47 4.22 -5.24 5.67
CA MET A 47 4.16 -4.10 4.74
C MET A 47 2.75 -3.88 4.21
N VAL A 48 2.01 -4.95 3.86
CA VAL A 48 0.59 -4.83 3.50
C VAL A 48 -0.22 -4.25 4.67
N ALA A 49 -0.02 -4.76 5.89
CA ALA A 49 -0.71 -4.25 7.07
C ALA A 49 -0.42 -2.76 7.33
N ASP A 50 0.84 -2.34 7.20
CA ASP A 50 1.28 -0.96 7.33
C ASP A 50 0.66 -0.05 6.27
N ALA A 51 0.63 -0.48 5.01
CA ALA A 51 -0.01 0.26 3.93
C ALA A 51 -1.51 0.48 4.22
N TYR A 52 -2.21 -0.54 4.69
CA TYR A 52 -3.61 -0.43 5.08
C TYR A 52 -3.82 0.41 6.34
N LEU A 53 -2.90 0.38 7.31
CA LEU A 53 -2.98 1.23 8.50
C LEU A 53 -2.94 2.72 8.11
N VAL A 54 -1.97 3.11 7.27
CA VAL A 54 -1.88 4.49 6.76
C VAL A 54 -3.15 4.85 5.98
N HIS A 55 -3.63 3.95 5.11
CA HIS A 55 -4.83 4.18 4.31
C HIS A 55 -6.09 4.36 5.17
N VAL A 56 -6.35 3.45 6.11
CA VAL A 56 -7.55 3.51 6.98
C VAL A 56 -7.51 4.74 7.88
N THR A 57 -6.34 5.10 8.39
CA THR A 57 -6.15 6.34 9.18
C THR A 57 -6.48 7.57 8.33
N THR A 58 -6.03 7.59 7.08
CA THR A 58 -6.34 8.65 6.09
C THR A 58 -7.84 8.75 5.81
N VAL A 59 -8.49 7.62 5.56
CA VAL A 59 -9.95 7.57 5.35
C VAL A 59 -10.67 8.05 6.61
N PHE A 60 -10.20 7.69 7.79
CA PHE A 60 -10.84 8.09 9.04
C PHE A 60 -10.76 9.61 9.29
N ALA A 61 -9.61 10.23 9.00
CA ALA A 61 -9.45 11.67 9.08
C ALA A 61 -10.42 12.40 8.12
N LYS A 62 -10.52 11.93 6.87
CA LYS A 62 -11.48 12.43 5.87
C LYS A 62 -12.93 12.31 6.35
N VAL A 63 -13.31 11.15 6.90
CA VAL A 63 -14.65 10.93 7.46
C VAL A 63 -14.92 11.87 8.63
N CYS A 64 -13.94 12.09 9.53
CA CYS A 64 -14.10 13.02 10.64
C CYS A 64 -14.33 14.46 10.14
N ARG A 65 -13.61 14.89 9.10
CA ARG A 65 -13.79 16.20 8.47
C ARG A 65 -15.18 16.35 7.85
N LEU A 66 -15.65 15.34 7.11
CA LEU A 66 -17.00 15.31 6.52
C LEU A 66 -18.13 15.37 7.58
N LEU A 67 -17.89 14.83 8.76
CA LEU A 67 -18.82 14.84 9.89
C LEU A 67 -18.65 16.07 10.80
N ASN A 68 -17.87 17.08 10.40
CA ASN A 68 -17.55 18.28 11.18
C ASN A 68 -16.92 18.00 12.57
N LYS A 69 -16.21 16.87 12.72
CA LYS A 69 -15.44 16.54 13.91
C LYS A 69 -13.99 17.02 13.74
N LEU A 70 -13.81 18.33 13.68
CA LEU A 70 -12.56 18.97 13.25
C LEU A 70 -11.36 18.62 14.14
N ASP A 71 -11.51 18.64 15.47
CA ASP A 71 -10.42 18.27 16.39
C ASP A 71 -9.91 16.84 16.16
N LEU A 72 -10.83 15.91 15.85
CA LEU A 72 -10.46 14.54 15.51
C LEU A 72 -9.83 14.48 14.12
N ALA A 73 -10.38 15.21 13.14
CA ALA A 73 -9.81 15.26 11.80
C ALA A 73 -8.34 15.72 11.85
N ASP A 74 -8.07 16.83 12.54
CA ASP A 74 -6.72 17.40 12.63
C ASP A 74 -5.76 16.48 13.41
N LYS A 75 -6.23 15.82 14.48
CA LYS A 75 -5.47 14.77 15.18
C LYS A 75 -5.04 13.65 14.23
N TYR A 76 -5.99 13.11 13.46
CA TYR A 76 -5.71 11.98 12.59
C TYR A 76 -4.97 12.38 11.31
N ASP A 77 -5.12 13.61 10.82
CA ASP A 77 -4.31 14.15 9.72
C ASP A 77 -2.83 14.23 10.15
N ALA A 78 -2.55 14.71 11.38
CA ALA A 78 -1.18 14.71 11.91
C ALA A 78 -0.61 13.28 12.06
N GLU A 79 -1.42 12.33 12.51
CA GLU A 79 -1.02 10.93 12.62
C GLU A 79 -0.75 10.29 11.25
N VAL A 80 -1.55 10.61 10.22
CA VAL A 80 -1.31 10.15 8.84
C VAL A 80 0.04 10.64 8.34
N LEU A 81 0.37 11.92 8.53
CA LEU A 81 1.65 12.48 8.11
C LEU A 81 2.82 11.75 8.80
N ARG A 82 2.70 11.50 10.10
CA ARG A 82 3.70 10.77 10.89
C ARG A 82 3.88 9.33 10.39
N LEU A 83 2.80 8.55 10.32
CA LEU A 83 2.83 7.15 9.89
C LEU A 83 3.33 7.00 8.45
N ARG A 84 2.92 7.91 7.56
CA ARG A 84 3.38 7.92 6.17
C ARG A 84 4.88 8.20 6.07
N SER A 85 5.42 9.13 6.87
CA SER A 85 6.86 9.38 6.93
C SER A 85 7.63 8.13 7.37
N VAL A 86 7.19 7.47 8.44
CA VAL A 86 7.82 6.22 8.93
C VAL A 86 7.74 5.12 7.86
N PHE A 87 6.58 4.97 7.22
CA PHE A 87 6.39 4.01 6.12
C PHE A 87 7.38 4.28 4.98
N GLN A 88 7.54 5.55 4.60
CA GLN A 88 8.46 5.96 3.54
C GLN A 88 9.91 5.61 3.89
N ASP A 89 10.35 5.95 5.10
CA ASP A 89 11.71 5.66 5.56
C ASP A 89 12.00 4.14 5.62
N ARG A 90 10.97 3.35 5.94
CA ARG A 90 11.09 1.89 6.05
C ARG A 90 11.08 1.18 4.70
N TYR A 91 10.24 1.61 3.76
CA TYR A 91 9.95 0.83 2.54
C TYR A 91 10.41 1.49 1.24
N ILE A 92 10.79 2.77 1.25
CA ILE A 92 11.17 3.52 0.06
C ILE A 92 12.62 3.95 0.19
N THR A 93 13.47 3.51 -0.75
CA THR A 93 14.86 3.97 -0.74
C THR A 93 14.94 5.45 -1.10
N PRO A 94 16.05 6.15 -0.77
CA PRO A 94 16.23 7.54 -1.17
C PRO A 94 16.05 7.77 -2.68
N GLY A 95 16.43 6.80 -3.51
CA GLY A 95 16.26 6.82 -4.97
C GLY A 95 14.85 6.50 -5.49
N GLY A 96 13.87 6.27 -4.62
CA GLY A 96 12.46 6.04 -4.99
C GLY A 96 12.11 4.58 -5.28
N ASN A 97 13.01 3.63 -5.00
CA ASN A 97 12.72 2.22 -5.19
C ASN A 97 11.90 1.68 -4.01
N PHE A 98 10.79 1.03 -4.33
CA PHE A 98 9.93 0.40 -3.33
C PHE A 98 10.46 -1.00 -2.98
N MET A 99 10.64 -1.28 -1.68
CA MET A 99 11.21 -2.54 -1.19
C MET A 99 10.33 -3.73 -1.57
N ALA A 100 9.01 -3.63 -1.36
CA ALA A 100 8.05 -4.65 -1.75
C ALA A 100 7.72 -4.57 -3.25
N ASN A 101 8.72 -4.90 -4.07
CA ASN A 101 8.70 -4.83 -5.54
C ASN A 101 7.88 -5.97 -6.16
N THR A 102 6.60 -6.05 -5.79
CA THR A 102 5.57 -6.94 -6.31
C THR A 102 4.44 -6.12 -6.96
N GLN A 103 3.55 -6.77 -7.72
CA GLN A 103 2.39 -6.07 -8.29
C GLN A 103 1.53 -5.46 -7.17
N THR A 104 1.28 -6.21 -6.10
CA THR A 104 0.49 -5.75 -4.94
C THR A 104 1.17 -4.63 -4.18
N GLY A 105 2.46 -4.76 -3.84
CA GLY A 105 3.15 -3.75 -3.05
C GLY A 105 3.16 -2.39 -3.74
N ILE A 106 3.47 -2.37 -5.03
CA ILE A 106 3.46 -1.12 -5.82
C ILE A 106 2.03 -0.61 -6.01
N ALA A 107 1.05 -1.48 -6.25
CA ALA A 107 -0.35 -1.06 -6.40
C ALA A 107 -0.88 -0.39 -5.12
N LEU A 108 -0.58 -0.96 -3.94
CA LEU A 108 -0.91 -0.36 -2.64
C LEU A 108 -0.22 1.00 -2.47
N ALA A 109 1.09 1.08 -2.73
CA ALA A 109 1.84 2.32 -2.57
C ALA A 109 1.32 3.47 -3.47
N VAL A 110 0.98 3.16 -4.72
CA VAL A 110 0.39 4.12 -5.66
C VAL A 110 -1.03 4.50 -5.21
N CYS A 111 -1.93 3.54 -5.04
CA CYS A 111 -3.35 3.83 -4.79
C CYS A 111 -3.61 4.43 -3.41
N PHE A 112 -2.74 4.20 -2.43
CA PHE A 112 -2.86 4.78 -1.09
C PHE A 112 -2.01 6.04 -0.90
N SER A 113 -1.39 6.56 -1.97
CA SER A 113 -0.56 7.79 -1.94
C SER A 113 0.55 7.72 -0.88
N LEU A 114 1.29 6.60 -0.85
CA LEU A 114 2.34 6.34 0.15
C LEU A 114 3.72 6.85 -0.28
N TYR A 115 3.90 7.18 -1.56
CA TYR A 115 5.12 7.83 -2.05
C TYR A 115 5.29 9.23 -1.47
N ARG A 116 6.51 9.77 -1.56
CA ARG A 116 6.85 11.08 -1.02
C ARG A 116 6.13 12.18 -1.80
N ASP A 117 5.65 13.19 -1.09
CA ASP A 117 5.06 14.38 -1.72
C ASP A 117 6.16 15.38 -2.11
N GLY A 118 5.89 16.25 -3.09
CA GLY A 118 6.79 17.36 -3.45
C GLY A 118 7.75 17.01 -4.60
N GLU A 119 8.98 17.53 -4.56
CA GLU A 119 9.93 17.42 -5.69
C GLU A 119 10.25 15.97 -6.06
N GLN A 120 10.27 15.05 -5.09
CA GLN A 120 10.56 13.63 -5.31
C GLN A 120 9.35 12.82 -5.79
N GLU A 121 8.13 13.35 -5.68
CA GLU A 121 6.90 12.62 -6.03
C GLU A 121 6.90 12.15 -7.49
N SER A 122 7.26 13.04 -8.41
CA SER A 122 7.30 12.72 -9.84
C SER A 122 8.31 11.60 -10.15
N GLN A 123 9.44 11.58 -9.45
CA GLN A 123 10.47 10.55 -9.61
C GLN A 123 10.00 9.21 -9.02
N ASP A 124 9.38 9.24 -7.85
CA ASP A 124 8.85 8.06 -7.18
C ASP A 124 7.73 7.41 -8.00
N ILE A 125 6.78 8.20 -8.50
CA ILE A 125 5.70 7.73 -9.38
C ILE A 125 6.24 7.19 -10.70
N THR A 126 7.27 7.83 -11.28
CA THR A 126 7.92 7.31 -12.49
C THR A 126 8.61 5.97 -12.23
N SER A 127 9.25 5.82 -11.07
CA SER A 127 9.92 4.57 -10.66
C SER A 127 8.90 3.47 -10.41
N ALA A 128 7.79 3.78 -9.74
CA ALA A 128 6.65 2.90 -9.53
C ALA A 128 6.06 2.44 -10.87
N ALA A 129 5.80 3.38 -11.79
CA ALA A 129 5.26 3.11 -13.11
C ALA A 129 6.14 2.12 -13.88
N LYS A 130 7.46 2.38 -13.92
CA LYS A 130 8.44 1.52 -14.60
C LYS A 130 8.51 0.13 -13.97
N ALA A 131 8.51 0.05 -12.64
CA ALA A 131 8.54 -1.21 -11.93
C ALA A 131 7.26 -2.03 -12.16
N LEU A 132 6.09 -1.40 -12.09
CA LEU A 132 4.80 -2.03 -12.35
C LEU A 132 4.69 -2.55 -13.79
N SER A 133 5.10 -1.73 -14.78
CA SER A 133 5.17 -2.12 -16.19
C SER A 133 5.98 -3.39 -16.39
N ARG A 134 7.17 -3.43 -15.79
CA ARG A 134 8.09 -4.56 -15.86
C ARG A 134 7.48 -5.80 -15.22
N LEU A 135 6.88 -5.68 -14.03
CA LEU A 135 6.29 -6.79 -13.31
C LEU A 135 5.11 -7.41 -14.06
N VAL A 136 4.21 -6.59 -14.59
CA VAL A 136 3.05 -7.06 -15.39
C VAL A 136 3.52 -7.75 -16.66
N ARG A 137 4.50 -7.19 -17.37
CA ARG A 137 5.07 -7.81 -18.58
C ARG A 137 5.80 -9.12 -18.28
N ALA A 138 6.52 -9.20 -17.16
CA ALA A 138 7.27 -10.39 -16.77
C ALA A 138 6.38 -11.62 -16.56
N VAL A 139 5.13 -11.41 -16.12
CA VAL A 139 4.13 -12.49 -15.98
C VAL A 139 3.17 -12.57 -17.17
N GLN A 140 3.56 -12.05 -18.33
CA GLN A 140 2.76 -12.08 -19.56
C GLN A 140 1.37 -11.45 -19.39
N PHE A 141 1.30 -10.32 -18.68
CA PHE A 141 0.06 -9.59 -18.39
C PHE A 141 -0.95 -10.35 -17.52
N LYS A 142 -0.54 -11.44 -16.86
CA LYS A 142 -1.40 -12.17 -15.91
C LYS A 142 -1.45 -11.45 -14.56
N ILE A 143 -2.55 -11.69 -13.83
CA ILE A 143 -2.68 -11.30 -12.43
C ILE A 143 -1.57 -11.99 -11.62
N GLY A 144 -0.77 -11.19 -10.92
CA GLY A 144 0.26 -11.63 -9.97
C GLY A 144 0.02 -11.08 -8.57
N THR A 145 -1.25 -10.88 -8.23
CA THR A 145 -1.74 -10.29 -6.97
C THR A 145 -2.74 -11.23 -6.31
N GLY A 146 -2.75 -11.27 -4.99
CA GLY A 146 -3.81 -11.84 -4.17
C GLY A 146 -4.92 -10.83 -3.86
N PHE A 147 -5.58 -11.02 -2.73
CA PHE A 147 -6.77 -10.26 -2.33
C PHE A 147 -6.49 -8.78 -2.04
N ALA A 148 -5.30 -8.45 -1.54
CA ALA A 148 -4.94 -7.07 -1.23
C ALA A 148 -4.62 -6.28 -2.50
N GLY A 149 -3.97 -6.91 -3.49
CA GLY A 149 -3.54 -6.23 -4.72
C GLY A 149 -4.54 -6.26 -5.87
N THR A 150 -5.31 -7.34 -6.04
CA THR A 150 -6.24 -7.52 -7.17
C THR A 150 -7.24 -6.37 -7.35
N PRO A 151 -7.89 -5.83 -6.31
CA PRO A 151 -8.81 -4.71 -6.50
C PRO A 151 -8.12 -3.39 -6.86
N LEU A 152 -6.79 -3.31 -6.81
CA LEU A 152 -6.03 -2.06 -6.97
C LEU A 152 -5.12 -2.06 -8.19
N ILE A 153 -4.71 -3.22 -8.71
CA ILE A 153 -3.66 -3.30 -9.75
C ILE A 153 -4.00 -2.52 -11.03
N THR A 154 -5.24 -2.58 -11.50
CA THR A 154 -5.67 -1.82 -12.69
C THR A 154 -5.79 -0.33 -12.40
N HIS A 155 -6.23 0.06 -11.20
CA HIS A 155 -6.25 1.46 -10.77
C HIS A 155 -4.84 2.04 -10.68
N ALA A 156 -3.87 1.30 -10.14
CA ALA A 156 -2.48 1.71 -10.05
C ALA A 156 -1.86 1.90 -11.44
N LEU A 157 -2.16 1.00 -12.38
CA LEU A 157 -1.74 1.16 -13.78
C LEU A 157 -2.34 2.40 -14.42
N THR A 158 -3.63 2.68 -14.22
CA THR A 158 -4.27 3.89 -14.76
C THR A 158 -3.72 5.17 -14.10
N GLN A 159 -3.54 5.19 -12.78
CA GLN A 159 -2.98 6.33 -12.04
C GLN A 159 -1.53 6.63 -12.46
N THR A 160 -0.78 5.62 -12.90
CA THR A 160 0.59 5.77 -13.43
C THR A 160 0.63 5.94 -14.96
N ALA A 161 -0.48 6.33 -15.59
CA ALA A 161 -0.61 6.56 -17.03
C ALA A 161 -0.32 5.34 -17.93
N GLN A 162 -0.63 4.13 -17.45
CA GLN A 162 -0.42 2.85 -18.13
C GLN A 162 -1.72 2.08 -18.41
N SER A 163 -2.80 2.79 -18.77
CA SER A 163 -4.12 2.19 -19.02
C SER A 163 -4.11 1.05 -20.06
N GLU A 164 -3.23 1.11 -21.06
CA GLU A 164 -3.03 0.03 -22.04
C GLU A 164 -2.62 -1.30 -21.39
N LEU A 165 -1.81 -1.24 -20.33
CA LEU A 165 -1.45 -2.43 -19.57
C LEU A 165 -2.62 -2.94 -18.74
N ALA A 166 -3.43 -2.04 -18.17
CA ALA A 166 -4.63 -2.44 -17.44
C ALA A 166 -5.61 -3.20 -18.33
N TYR A 167 -5.85 -2.72 -19.56
CA TYR A 167 -6.66 -3.43 -20.54
C TYR A 167 -6.06 -4.78 -20.94
N ARG A 168 -4.74 -4.86 -21.15
CA ARG A 168 -4.08 -6.13 -21.47
C ARG A 168 -4.16 -7.18 -20.36
N MET A 169 -4.35 -6.77 -19.10
CA MET A 169 -4.53 -7.71 -17.99
C MET A 169 -5.97 -8.25 -17.91
N LEU A 170 -6.95 -7.54 -18.50
CA LEU A 170 -8.36 -7.92 -18.49
C LEU A 170 -8.73 -8.88 -19.64
N CYS A 171 -7.99 -8.84 -20.75
CA CYS A 171 -8.20 -9.63 -21.95
C CYS A 171 -7.37 -10.91 -21.95
#